data_AF-A0A168GYU7-F1
#
_entry.id   AF-A0A168GYU7-F1
#
_cell.length_a   1.000
_cell.length_b   1.000
_cell.length_c   1.000
_cell.angle_alpha   90.00
_cell.angle_beta   90.00
_cell.angle_gamma   90.00
#
_symmetry.space_group_name_H-M   'P 1'
#
loop_
_entity.id
_entity.type
_entity.pdbx_description
1 polymer ?
#
loop_
_entity_poly.entity_id
_entity_poly.type
_entity_poly.pdbx_seq_one_letter_code
_entity_poly.pdbx_strand_id
1 'polypeptide(L)'
;MPQNETHEKFAGTYRKLFDTIERGSEQCSTDRLQTLLEEKKEQLKLGLDAFTEPSSQARSKINSGTSVTVDGKTIKLEQDEKNLVLRLSDIIKLNELQAALVWDTFRQSDKYKSDKSEQDSKTPLSEDVQLLINIVRFYFEDRLALLQCISSLKRISMDDRHPYASIANATISKFHAPNDSTAYLQQLFSQYSKLTRSSIPRQLDFFSNWPLVWAKQALKEEEALLESFFSTH
;
A
#
# COMPACT_ATOMS: atom_id res chain seq x y z
N MET A 1 26.08 2.91 -25.92
CA MET A 1 25.11 1.80 -26.04
C MET A 1 23.93 2.14 -25.15
N PRO A 2 22.70 2.23 -25.67
CA PRO A 2 21.55 2.50 -24.83
C PRO A 2 21.32 1.26 -23.95
N GLN A 3 21.36 1.46 -22.64
CA GLN A 3 20.95 0.43 -21.69
C GLN A 3 19.47 0.13 -21.97
N ASN A 4 19.16 -1.15 -22.17
CA ASN A 4 17.78 -1.63 -22.18
C ASN A 4 17.14 -1.17 -20.86
N GLU A 5 16.31 -0.12 -20.91
CA GLU A 5 15.32 0.15 -19.88
C GLU A 5 14.33 -1.00 -19.94
N THR A 6 14.66 -2.09 -19.23
CA THR A 6 13.63 -3.03 -18.80
C THR A 6 12.52 -2.22 -18.16
N HIS A 7 11.30 -2.40 -18.65
CA HIS A 7 10.05 -1.90 -18.05
C HIS A 7 9.94 -2.43 -16.61
N GLU A 8 10.73 -1.88 -15.69
CA GLU A 8 10.58 -2.11 -14.27
C GLU A 8 9.33 -1.36 -13.84
N LYS A 9 8.25 -2.12 -13.70
CA LYS A 9 7.02 -1.67 -13.05
C LYS A 9 7.37 -1.00 -11.72
N PHE A 10 6.64 0.06 -11.35
CA PHE A 10 6.84 0.79 -10.12
C PHE A 10 6.93 -0.14 -8.90
N ALA A 11 8.17 -0.28 -8.43
CA ALA A 11 8.53 -1.02 -7.23
C ALA A 11 8.50 -0.12 -5.97
N GLY A 12 7.94 1.09 -6.08
CA GLY A 12 7.85 2.04 -4.98
C GLY A 12 6.63 1.84 -4.08
N THR A 13 6.64 2.52 -2.94
CA THR A 13 5.50 2.62 -2.01
C THR A 13 4.50 3.67 -2.51
N TYR A 14 3.23 3.55 -2.12
CA TYR A 14 2.26 4.63 -2.32
C TYR A 14 2.70 5.90 -1.62
N ARG A 15 3.47 5.81 -0.53
CA ARG A 15 4.10 6.99 0.09
C ARG A 15 4.98 7.77 -0.89
N LYS A 16 5.83 7.08 -1.66
CA LYS A 16 6.67 7.73 -2.69
C LYS A 16 5.82 8.30 -3.82
N LEU A 17 4.74 7.61 -4.21
CA LEU A 17 3.82 8.12 -5.23
C LEU A 17 3.11 9.38 -4.75
N PHE A 18 2.61 9.40 -3.51
CA PHE A 18 1.99 10.56 -2.89
C PHE A 18 2.95 11.76 -2.84
N ASP A 19 4.18 11.55 -2.34
CA ASP A 19 5.20 12.61 -2.32
C ASP A 19 5.50 13.14 -3.73
N THR A 20 5.46 12.27 -4.75
CA THR A 20 5.66 12.66 -6.15
C THR A 20 4.49 13.50 -6.69
N ILE A 21 3.26 13.17 -6.31
CA ILE A 21 2.06 13.90 -6.71
C ILE A 21 2.07 15.31 -6.09
N GLU A 22 2.35 15.41 -4.79
CA GLU A 22 2.24 16.66 -4.04
C GLU A 22 3.37 17.65 -4.33
N ARG A 23 4.57 17.18 -4.69
CA ARG A 23 5.72 18.05 -4.97
C ARG A 23 5.70 18.66 -6.38
N GLY A 24 4.70 18.33 -7.19
CA GLY A 24 4.52 18.92 -8.51
C GLY A 24 5.67 18.64 -9.48
N SER A 25 5.71 19.42 -10.57
CA SER A 25 6.68 19.26 -11.67
C SER A 25 8.14 19.52 -11.30
N GLU A 26 8.42 19.98 -10.08
CA GLU A 26 9.78 20.26 -9.61
C GLU A 26 10.61 18.98 -9.42
N GLN A 27 9.96 17.83 -9.17
CA GLN A 27 10.65 16.57 -8.86
C GLN A 27 10.32 15.42 -9.82
N CYS A 28 9.31 15.58 -10.68
CA CYS A 28 8.88 14.53 -11.59
C CYS A 28 8.35 15.11 -12.90
N SER A 29 8.75 14.53 -14.04
CA SER A 29 8.15 14.91 -15.32
C SER A 29 6.71 14.42 -15.39
N THR A 30 5.91 15.11 -16.21
CA THR A 30 4.53 14.71 -16.54
C THR A 30 4.44 13.28 -17.05
N ASP A 31 5.35 12.88 -17.95
CA ASP A 31 5.36 11.55 -18.55
C ASP A 31 5.68 10.47 -17.52
N ARG A 32 6.63 10.77 -16.60
CA ARG A 32 6.97 9.85 -15.53
C ARG A 32 5.79 9.69 -14.58
N LEU A 33 5.16 10.77 -14.12
CA LEU A 33 3.99 10.69 -13.25
C LEU A 33 2.85 9.92 -13.92
N GLN A 34 2.56 10.20 -15.20
CA GLN A 34 1.52 9.49 -15.94
C GLN A 34 1.80 7.98 -16.00
N THR A 35 3.06 7.57 -16.22
CA THR A 35 3.47 6.17 -16.21
C THR A 35 3.23 5.53 -14.84
N LEU A 36 3.64 6.20 -13.76
CA LEU A 36 3.45 5.70 -12.40
C LEU A 36 1.97 5.53 -12.04
N LEU A 37 1.13 6.49 -12.43
CA LEU A 37 -0.32 6.45 -12.20
C LEU A 37 -0.98 5.34 -13.01
N GLU A 38 -0.56 5.13 -14.26
CA GLU A 38 -1.09 4.04 -15.10
C GLU A 38 -0.75 2.66 -14.52
N GLU A 39 0.46 2.48 -13.98
CA GLU A 39 0.88 1.24 -13.34
C GLU A 39 0.13 0.92 -12.04
N LYS A 40 -0.37 1.95 -11.34
CA LYS A 40 -1.09 1.82 -10.07
C LYS A 40 -2.59 2.11 -10.16
N LYS A 41 -3.12 2.34 -11.36
CA LYS A 41 -4.50 2.77 -11.58
C LYS A 41 -5.52 1.82 -10.98
N GLU A 42 -5.30 0.51 -11.10
CA GLU A 42 -6.26 -0.50 -10.64
C GLU A 42 -6.31 -0.51 -9.11
N GLN A 43 -5.16 -0.40 -8.44
CA GLN A 43 -5.10 -0.32 -6.99
C GLN A 43 -5.70 0.99 -6.47
N LEU A 44 -5.42 2.12 -7.12
CA LEU A 44 -6.03 3.43 -6.77
C LEU A 44 -7.56 3.39 -6.97
N LYS A 45 -8.04 2.74 -8.03
CA LYS A 45 -9.46 2.52 -8.28
C LYS A 45 -10.11 1.59 -7.26
N LEU A 46 -9.38 0.63 -6.70
CA LEU A 46 -9.89 -0.26 -5.66
C LEU A 46 -9.92 0.39 -4.27
N GLY A 47 -9.13 1.44 -4.01
CA GLY A 47 -9.06 2.02 -2.67
C GLY A 47 -8.49 1.03 -1.66
N LEU A 48 -9.10 0.91 -0.48
CA LEU A 48 -8.66 -0.04 0.55
C LEU A 48 -8.89 -1.50 0.16
N ASP A 49 -9.84 -1.79 -0.74
CA ASP A 49 -10.06 -3.15 -1.25
C ASP A 49 -8.88 -3.64 -2.11
N ALA A 50 -7.91 -2.78 -2.45
CA ALA A 50 -6.65 -3.18 -3.07
C ALA A 50 -5.79 -4.07 -2.14
N PHE A 51 -6.00 -4.00 -0.83
CA PHE A 51 -5.31 -4.80 0.18
C PHE A 51 -6.20 -6.00 0.57
N THR A 52 -6.00 -7.10 -0.16
CA THR A 52 -6.89 -8.26 -0.11
C THR A 52 -6.62 -9.16 1.10
N GLU A 53 -7.60 -9.96 1.48
CA GLU A 53 -7.51 -10.90 2.61
C GLU A 53 -6.58 -12.11 2.31
N PRO A 54 -6.11 -12.82 3.37
CA PRO A 54 -5.38 -14.07 3.23
C PRO A 54 -6.15 -15.11 2.41
N SER A 55 -5.44 -15.92 1.61
CA SER A 55 -6.07 -16.97 0.83
C SER A 55 -5.25 -18.27 0.79
N SER A 56 -5.93 -19.41 0.75
CA SER A 56 -5.28 -20.72 0.67
C SER A 56 -4.36 -20.85 -0.55
N GLN A 57 -4.75 -20.23 -1.67
CA GLN A 57 -3.94 -20.20 -2.89
C GLN A 57 -2.66 -19.37 -2.72
N ALA A 58 -2.75 -18.18 -2.12
CA ALA A 58 -1.59 -17.33 -1.86
C ALA A 58 -0.64 -17.97 -0.85
N ARG A 59 -1.19 -18.52 0.25
CA ARG A 59 -0.44 -19.28 1.26
C ARG A 59 0.32 -20.47 0.67
N SER A 60 -0.33 -21.25 -0.20
CA SER A 60 0.29 -22.38 -0.89
C SER A 60 1.49 -21.95 -1.77
N LYS A 61 1.37 -20.81 -2.47
CA LYS A 61 2.47 -20.26 -3.28
C LYS A 61 3.68 -19.86 -2.43
N ILE A 62 3.46 -19.24 -1.26
CA ILE A 62 4.55 -18.89 -0.33
C ILE A 62 5.25 -20.15 0.21
N ASN A 63 4.49 -21.18 0.59
CA ASN A 63 5.04 -22.40 1.15
C ASN A 63 5.87 -23.19 0.12
N SER A 64 5.33 -23.37 -1.09
CA SER A 64 5.91 -24.26 -2.12
C SER A 64 7.06 -23.64 -2.92
N GLY A 65 7.08 -22.32 -3.15
CA GLY A 65 8.07 -21.65 -4.00
C GLY A 65 9.27 -21.11 -3.22
N THR A 66 10.47 -21.07 -3.82
CA THR A 66 11.61 -20.27 -3.32
C THR A 66 11.57 -18.82 -3.83
N SER A 67 10.72 -18.57 -4.84
CA SER A 67 10.42 -17.26 -5.37
C SER A 67 8.94 -17.12 -5.65
N VAL A 68 8.37 -15.95 -5.41
CA VAL A 68 7.00 -15.59 -5.78
C VAL A 68 6.99 -14.33 -6.63
N THR A 69 6.09 -14.26 -7.60
CA THR A 69 5.91 -13.06 -8.43
C THR A 69 4.66 -12.32 -8.00
N VAL A 70 4.82 -11.04 -7.64
CA VAL A 70 3.76 -10.15 -7.16
C VAL A 70 3.89 -8.82 -7.90
N ASP A 71 2.81 -8.35 -8.53
CA ASP A 71 2.81 -7.13 -9.35
C ASP A 71 3.91 -7.06 -10.43
N GLY A 72 4.35 -8.23 -10.94
CA GLY A 72 5.44 -8.34 -11.91
C GLY A 72 6.85 -8.29 -11.29
N LYS A 73 6.97 -8.13 -9.97
CA LYS A 73 8.23 -8.24 -9.22
C LYS A 73 8.41 -9.67 -8.73
N THR A 74 9.57 -10.26 -8.99
CA THR A 74 9.94 -11.58 -8.45
C THR A 74 10.70 -11.41 -7.15
N ILE A 75 10.16 -11.97 -6.07
CA ILE A 75 10.68 -11.89 -4.71
C ILE A 75 11.22 -13.27 -4.33
N LYS A 76 12.51 -13.33 -3.99
CA LYS A 76 13.11 -14.54 -3.40
C LYS A 76 12.94 -14.49 -1.88
N LEU A 77 12.48 -15.60 -1.32
CA LEU A 77 12.22 -15.76 0.11
C LEU A 77 12.91 -17.02 0.64
N GLU A 78 13.74 -16.83 1.65
CA GLU A 78 14.28 -17.93 2.45
C GLU A 78 13.25 -18.45 3.45
N GLN A 79 13.51 -19.60 4.09
CA GLN A 79 12.53 -20.24 4.98
C GLN A 79 12.11 -19.33 6.14
N ASP A 80 13.05 -18.60 6.75
CA ASP A 80 12.75 -17.69 7.85
C ASP A 80 11.91 -16.48 7.37
N GLU A 81 12.18 -15.98 6.16
CA GLU A 81 11.38 -14.92 5.54
C GLU A 81 9.97 -15.40 5.17
N LYS A 82 9.80 -16.65 4.75
CA LYS A 82 8.47 -17.24 4.53
C LYS A 82 7.69 -17.28 5.84
N ASN A 83 8.31 -17.74 6.92
CA ASN A 83 7.68 -17.77 8.24
C ASN A 83 7.26 -16.36 8.68
N LEU A 84 8.12 -15.36 8.47
CA LEU A 84 7.82 -13.95 8.72
C LEU A 84 6.63 -13.47 7.88
N VAL A 85 6.62 -13.72 6.57
CA VAL A 85 5.54 -13.29 5.66
C VAL A 85 4.19 -13.90 6.06
N LEU A 86 4.17 -15.20 6.38
CA LEU A 86 2.95 -15.87 6.85
C LEU A 86 2.48 -15.30 8.18
N ARG A 87 3.43 -15.06 9.10
CA ARG A 87 3.15 -14.45 10.39
C ARG A 87 2.57 -13.04 10.24
N LEU A 88 3.15 -12.22 9.36
CA LEU A 88 2.64 -10.89 9.03
C LEU A 88 1.22 -10.99 8.46
N SER A 89 1.00 -11.85 7.47
CA SER A 89 -0.33 -12.09 6.89
C SER A 89 -1.39 -12.40 7.95
N ASP A 90 -1.05 -13.25 8.92
CA ASP A 90 -1.94 -13.61 10.03
C ASP A 90 -2.23 -12.43 10.98
N ILE A 91 -1.24 -11.57 11.24
CA ILE A 91 -1.34 -10.38 12.10
C ILE A 91 -2.21 -9.31 11.44
N ILE A 92 -1.84 -8.86 10.24
CA ILE A 92 -2.49 -7.72 9.56
C ILE A 92 -3.65 -8.11 8.66
N LYS A 93 -3.99 -9.41 8.58
CA LYS A 93 -5.04 -9.97 7.70
C LYS A 93 -4.87 -9.53 6.25
N LEU A 94 -3.63 -9.58 5.77
CA LEU A 94 -3.25 -9.25 4.39
C LEU A 94 -2.93 -10.52 3.61
N ASN A 95 -3.28 -10.56 2.34
CA ASN A 95 -2.92 -11.64 1.43
C ASN A 95 -1.42 -11.96 1.49
N GLU A 96 -1.07 -13.24 1.53
CA GLU A 96 0.30 -13.68 1.76
C GLU A 96 1.28 -13.19 0.68
N LEU A 97 0.83 -13.04 -0.58
CA LEU A 97 1.66 -12.48 -1.64
C LEU A 97 1.88 -10.97 -1.46
N GLN A 98 0.86 -10.24 -1.00
CA GLN A 98 1.00 -8.82 -0.72
C GLN A 98 1.86 -8.59 0.53
N ALA A 99 1.76 -9.44 1.55
CA ALA A 99 2.65 -9.44 2.70
C ALA A 99 4.12 -9.69 2.29
N ALA A 100 4.37 -10.57 1.32
CA ALA A 100 5.70 -10.75 0.74
C ALA A 100 6.23 -9.48 0.07
N LEU A 101 5.38 -8.76 -0.68
CA LEU A 101 5.75 -7.49 -1.30
C LEU A 101 6.04 -6.39 -0.27
N VAL A 102 5.24 -6.32 0.79
CA VAL A 102 5.48 -5.41 1.93
C VAL A 102 6.83 -5.71 2.57
N TRP A 103 7.11 -6.98 2.88
CA TRP A 103 8.40 -7.38 3.45
C TRP A 103 9.55 -7.03 2.51
N ASP A 104 9.45 -7.38 1.23
CA ASP A 104 10.50 -7.14 0.26
C ASP A 104 10.80 -5.65 0.08
N THR A 105 9.77 -4.80 0.14
CA THR A 105 9.93 -3.35 0.07
C THR A 105 10.53 -2.79 1.36
N PHE A 106 10.07 -3.28 2.52
CA PHE A 106 10.60 -2.88 3.82
C PHE A 106 12.08 -3.25 3.98
N ARG A 107 12.48 -4.47 3.64
CA ARG A 107 13.88 -4.93 3.78
C ARG A 107 14.85 -4.18 2.86
N GLN A 108 14.35 -3.59 1.77
CA GLN A 108 15.15 -2.77 0.86
C GLN A 108 15.25 -1.31 1.32
N SER A 109 14.38 -0.89 2.25
CA SER A 109 14.36 0.48 2.78
C SER A 109 15.55 0.75 3.71
N ASP A 110 15.97 2.02 3.77
CA ASP A 110 17.08 2.43 4.63
C ASP A 110 16.78 2.22 6.13
N LYS A 111 15.49 2.25 6.51
CA LYS A 111 15.03 1.96 7.88
C LYS A 111 15.44 0.56 8.33
N TYR A 112 15.28 -0.45 7.47
CA TYR A 112 15.70 -1.81 7.83
C TYR A 112 17.22 -1.95 7.87
N LYS A 113 17.93 -1.31 6.93
CA LYS A 113 19.41 -1.36 6.88
C LYS A 113 20.05 -0.72 8.11
N SER A 114 19.49 0.37 8.63
CA SER A 114 19.94 0.98 9.89
C SER A 114 19.69 0.05 11.07
N ASP A 115 18.48 -0.50 11.19
CA ASP A 115 18.10 -1.37 12.30
C ASP A 115 18.93 -2.67 12.34
N LYS A 116 19.25 -3.24 11.16
CA LYS A 116 20.04 -4.48 11.06
C LYS A 116 21.51 -4.31 11.44
N SER A 117 22.06 -3.10 11.30
CA SER A 117 23.47 -2.84 11.63
C SER A 117 23.76 -2.89 13.13
N GLU A 118 22.72 -2.83 13.97
CA GLU A 118 22.81 -2.87 15.43
C GLU A 118 22.41 -4.23 16.04
N GLN A 119 21.89 -5.18 15.25
CA GLN A 119 21.33 -6.43 15.76
C GLN A 119 21.86 -7.67 15.03
N ASP A 120 22.90 -8.27 15.62
CA ASP A 120 23.32 -9.66 15.36
C ASP A 120 22.42 -10.63 16.17
N SER A 121 21.10 -10.51 15.98
CA SER A 121 20.13 -11.29 16.74
C SER A 121 19.98 -12.70 16.15
N LYS A 122 20.11 -13.73 16.99
CA LYS A 122 19.83 -15.14 16.64
C LYS A 122 18.32 -15.45 16.60
N THR A 123 17.47 -14.46 16.83
CA THR A 123 16.02 -14.64 16.91
C THR A 123 15.46 -14.84 15.50
N PRO A 124 14.61 -15.86 15.27
CA PRO A 124 13.91 -16.02 14.00
C PRO A 124 13.13 -14.75 13.63
N LEU A 125 13.14 -14.33 12.36
CA LEU A 125 12.48 -13.10 11.92
C LEU A 125 10.99 -13.08 12.28
N SER A 126 10.32 -14.23 12.24
CA SER A 126 8.89 -14.35 12.61
C SER A 126 8.59 -14.16 14.09
N GLU A 127 9.61 -14.20 14.95
CA GLU A 127 9.50 -14.05 16.40
C GLU A 127 10.03 -12.69 16.89
N ASP A 128 10.72 -11.94 16.03
CA ASP A 128 11.18 -10.58 16.33
C ASP A 128 9.99 -9.60 16.38
N VAL A 129 9.55 -9.32 17.60
CA VAL A 129 8.44 -8.41 17.91
C VAL A 129 8.69 -7.02 17.34
N GLN A 130 9.91 -6.49 17.47
CA GLN A 130 10.22 -5.12 17.07
C GLN A 130 10.21 -5.00 15.54
N LEU A 131 10.80 -5.99 14.86
CA LEU A 131 10.74 -6.08 13.40
C LEU A 131 9.29 -6.12 12.90
N LEU A 132 8.46 -6.99 13.50
CA LEU A 132 7.05 -7.09 13.14
C LEU A 132 6.31 -5.75 13.34
N ILE A 133 6.53 -5.04 14.44
CA ILE A 133 5.94 -3.69 14.66
C ILE A 133 6.37 -2.73 13.56
N ASN A 134 7.65 -2.71 13.20
CA ASN A 134 8.18 -1.80 12.19
C ASN A 134 7.57 -2.08 10.82
N ILE A 135 7.42 -3.35 10.45
CA ILE A 135 6.78 -3.76 9.18
C ILE A 135 5.29 -3.41 9.19
N VAL A 136 4.57 -3.64 10.29
CA VAL A 136 3.15 -3.28 10.40
C VAL A 136 2.96 -1.78 10.25
N ARG A 137 3.78 -0.96 10.92
CA ARG A 137 3.73 0.50 10.78
C ARG A 137 3.99 0.93 9.34
N PHE A 138 5.00 0.33 8.70
CA PHE A 138 5.31 0.59 7.30
C PHE A 138 4.11 0.26 6.38
N TYR A 139 3.46 -0.88 6.59
CA TYR A 139 2.25 -1.26 5.86
C TYR A 139 1.09 -0.27 6.06
N PHE A 140 0.85 0.14 7.31
CA PHE A 140 -0.19 1.12 7.65
C PHE A 140 0.06 2.51 7.05
N GLU A 141 1.32 2.96 7.03
CA GLU A 141 1.72 4.18 6.32
C GLU A 141 1.42 4.08 4.83
N ASP A 142 1.65 2.91 4.22
CA ASP A 142 1.43 2.71 2.78
C ASP A 142 -0.06 2.64 2.39
N ARG A 143 -0.89 2.01 3.23
CA ARG A 143 -2.36 2.03 3.09
C ARG A 143 -2.92 3.45 3.11
N LEU A 144 -2.48 4.24 4.08
CA LEU A 144 -2.92 5.63 4.21
C LEU A 144 -2.46 6.45 3.00
N ALA A 145 -1.21 6.27 2.57
CA ALA A 145 -0.67 6.97 1.41
C ALA A 145 -1.44 6.67 0.12
N LEU A 146 -2.00 5.46 -0.05
CA LEU A 146 -2.90 5.17 -1.17
C LEU A 146 -4.12 6.08 -1.19
N LEU A 147 -4.79 6.26 -0.04
CA LEU A 147 -5.94 7.16 0.10
C LEU A 147 -5.55 8.62 -0.12
N GLN A 148 -4.38 9.01 0.37
CA GLN A 148 -3.84 10.35 0.17
C GLN A 148 -3.51 10.61 -1.32
N CYS A 149 -3.02 9.62 -2.07
CA CYS A 149 -2.88 9.73 -3.52
C CYS A 149 -4.22 10.04 -4.19
N ILE A 150 -5.28 9.31 -3.82
CA ILE A 150 -6.64 9.52 -4.38
C ILE A 150 -7.13 10.93 -4.08
N SER A 151 -7.03 11.37 -2.82
CA SER A 151 -7.43 12.73 -2.40
C SER A 151 -6.66 13.81 -3.14
N SER A 152 -5.34 13.64 -3.29
CA SER A 152 -4.47 14.58 -4.00
C SER A 152 -4.81 14.69 -5.47
N LEU A 153 -5.01 13.54 -6.14
CA LEU A 153 -5.42 13.51 -7.54
C LEU A 153 -6.76 14.21 -7.75
N LYS A 154 -7.73 13.99 -6.86
CA LYS A 154 -9.03 14.67 -6.90
C LYS A 154 -8.89 16.18 -6.69
N ARG A 155 -8.08 16.61 -5.71
CA ARG A 155 -7.80 18.03 -5.45
C ARG A 155 -7.16 18.69 -6.67
N ILE A 156 -6.11 18.09 -7.20
CA ILE A 156 -5.37 18.58 -8.37
C ILE A 156 -6.26 18.61 -9.62
N SER A 157 -7.16 17.65 -9.79
CA SER A 157 -8.04 17.61 -10.95
C SER A 157 -9.03 18.79 -11.01
N MET A 158 -9.29 19.46 -9.89
CA MET A 158 -10.16 20.64 -9.80
C MET A 158 -9.40 21.97 -9.88
N ASP A 159 -8.07 21.94 -9.86
CA ASP A 159 -7.24 23.13 -9.99
C ASP A 159 -6.59 23.18 -11.37
N ASP A 160 -7.24 23.88 -12.31
CA ASP A 160 -6.76 24.04 -13.69
C ASP A 160 -5.38 24.73 -13.79
N ARG A 161 -4.91 25.38 -12.72
CA ARG A 161 -3.59 26.02 -12.68
C ARG A 161 -2.49 25.04 -12.27
N HIS A 162 -2.85 23.87 -11.74
CA HIS A 162 -1.89 22.89 -11.29
C HIS A 162 -1.19 22.21 -12.49
N PRO A 163 0.16 22.06 -12.49
CA PRO A 163 0.90 21.46 -13.61
C PRO A 163 0.44 20.04 -14.00
N TYR A 164 -0.16 19.31 -13.06
CA TYR A 164 -0.65 17.95 -13.24
C TYR A 164 -2.17 17.84 -13.41
N ALA A 165 -2.90 18.96 -13.55
CA ALA A 165 -4.36 18.96 -13.63
C ALA A 165 -4.91 18.01 -14.71
N SER A 166 -4.31 18.02 -15.91
CA SER A 166 -4.71 17.15 -17.02
C SER A 166 -4.50 15.67 -16.73
N ILE A 167 -3.34 15.31 -16.15
CA ILE A 167 -2.99 13.93 -15.77
C ILE A 167 -3.89 13.41 -14.65
N ALA A 168 -4.16 14.25 -13.66
CA ALA A 168 -5.04 13.91 -12.55
C ALA A 168 -6.48 13.70 -13.04
N ASN A 169 -7.01 14.62 -13.85
CA ASN A 169 -8.32 14.46 -14.50
C ASN A 169 -8.41 13.17 -15.31
N ALA A 170 -7.41 12.88 -16.14
CA ALA A 170 -7.37 11.66 -16.95
C ALA A 170 -7.31 10.38 -16.10
N THR A 171 -6.61 10.43 -14.95
CA THR A 171 -6.54 9.30 -14.01
C THR A 171 -7.88 9.09 -13.29
N ILE A 172 -8.45 10.13 -12.68
CA ILE A 172 -9.72 10.06 -11.95
C ILE A 172 -10.87 9.65 -12.88
N SER A 173 -10.88 10.13 -14.13
CA SER A 173 -11.88 9.74 -15.14
C SER A 173 -11.95 8.23 -15.39
N LYS A 174 -10.85 7.50 -15.18
CA LYS A 174 -10.80 6.03 -15.32
C LYS A 174 -11.39 5.27 -14.13
N PHE A 175 -11.58 5.95 -12.99
CA PHE A 175 -12.18 5.34 -11.80
C PHE A 175 -13.69 5.19 -11.94
N HIS A 176 -14.34 6.16 -12.62
CA HIS A 176 -15.77 6.14 -12.87
C HIS A 176 -16.16 5.01 -13.82
N ALA A 177 -17.34 4.43 -13.58
CA ALA A 177 -17.96 3.56 -14.58
C ALA A 177 -18.50 4.45 -15.72
N PRO A 178 -18.46 4.01 -16.99
CA PRO A 178 -18.88 4.83 -18.14
C PRO A 178 -20.29 5.43 -18.02
N ASN A 179 -21.17 4.82 -17.24
CA ASN A 179 -22.57 5.21 -17.09
C ASN A 179 -22.96 5.57 -15.64
N ASP A 180 -22.00 5.59 -14.70
CA ASP A 180 -22.28 5.91 -13.29
C ASP A 180 -21.07 6.62 -12.66
N SER A 181 -21.20 7.95 -12.57
CA SER A 181 -20.20 8.81 -11.92
C SER A 181 -20.16 8.61 -10.41
N THR A 182 -21.21 8.05 -9.80
CA THR A 182 -21.33 7.84 -8.35
C THR A 182 -20.82 6.48 -7.88
N ALA A 183 -20.71 5.49 -8.77
CA ALA A 183 -20.28 4.12 -8.45
C ALA A 183 -18.98 4.08 -7.63
N TYR A 184 -17.99 4.88 -8.01
CA TYR A 184 -16.71 4.94 -7.30
C TYR A 184 -16.86 5.54 -5.88
N LEU A 185 -17.67 6.59 -5.74
CA LEU A 185 -17.97 7.18 -4.42
C LEU A 185 -18.73 6.20 -3.54
N GLN A 186 -19.69 5.45 -4.09
CA GLN A 186 -20.41 4.41 -3.37
C GLN A 186 -19.46 3.28 -2.90
N GLN A 187 -18.49 2.90 -3.74
CA GLN A 187 -17.46 1.92 -3.36
C GLN A 187 -16.63 2.40 -2.18
N LEU A 188 -16.08 3.62 -2.24
CA LEU A 188 -15.31 4.19 -1.14
C LEU A 188 -16.19 4.32 0.13
N PHE A 189 -17.46 4.70 0.00
CA PHE A 189 -18.37 4.84 1.15
C PHE A 189 -18.70 3.49 1.80
N SER A 190 -18.80 2.44 0.99
CA SER A 190 -18.88 1.06 1.47
C SER A 190 -17.63 0.68 2.28
N GLN A 191 -16.43 1.07 1.84
CA GLN A 191 -15.19 0.84 2.58
C GLN A 191 -15.17 1.58 3.92
N TYR A 192 -15.60 2.85 3.94
CA TYR A 192 -15.77 3.62 5.18
C TYR A 192 -16.77 2.93 6.14
N SER A 193 -17.91 2.50 5.60
CA SER A 193 -18.94 1.78 6.37
C SER A 193 -18.45 0.44 6.92
N LYS A 194 -17.57 -0.27 6.20
CA LYS A 194 -16.92 -1.49 6.68
C LYS A 194 -15.93 -1.18 7.81
N LEU A 195 -15.10 -0.15 7.66
CA LEU A 195 -14.11 0.24 8.69
C LEU A 195 -14.78 0.62 10.01
N THR A 196 -15.78 1.50 9.97
CA THR A 196 -16.53 1.95 11.17
C THR A 196 -17.24 0.81 11.91
N ARG A 197 -17.52 -0.31 11.22
CA ARG A 197 -18.14 -1.52 11.79
C ARG A 197 -17.14 -2.62 12.11
N SER A 198 -15.86 -2.42 11.80
CA SER A 198 -14.83 -3.42 12.01
C SER A 198 -14.54 -3.55 13.50
N SER A 199 -14.43 -4.80 13.95
CA SER A 199 -13.93 -5.08 15.29
C SER A 199 -12.41 -5.20 15.25
N ILE A 200 -11.77 -4.85 16.36
CA ILE A 200 -10.32 -5.03 16.52
C ILE A 200 -10.02 -6.51 16.26
N PRO A 201 -9.13 -6.84 15.29
CA PRO A 201 -8.79 -8.22 15.01
C PRO A 201 -8.30 -8.89 16.29
N ARG A 202 -8.89 -10.03 16.65
CA ARG A 202 -8.42 -10.86 17.75
C ARG A 202 -7.02 -11.35 17.39
N GLN A 203 -6.01 -10.72 17.96
CA GLN A 203 -4.64 -11.14 17.82
C GLN A 203 -4.20 -11.95 19.02
N LEU A 204 -3.23 -12.82 18.78
CA LEU A 204 -2.41 -13.45 19.80
C LEU A 204 -1.79 -12.33 20.66
N ASP A 205 -1.58 -12.55 21.96
CA ASP A 205 -1.14 -11.61 23.01
C ASP A 205 0.24 -10.94 22.80
N PHE A 206 0.66 -10.77 21.55
CA PHE A 206 2.00 -10.41 21.10
C PHE A 206 2.30 -8.92 21.21
N PHE A 207 1.28 -8.08 21.09
CA PHE A 207 1.39 -6.63 21.13
C PHE A 207 0.45 -6.08 22.19
N SER A 208 1.00 -5.74 23.36
CA SER A 208 0.23 -5.18 24.48
C SER A 208 -0.55 -3.91 24.10
N ASN A 209 -0.09 -3.17 23.08
CA ASN A 209 -0.70 -1.96 22.56
C ASN A 209 -1.46 -2.14 21.23
N TRP A 210 -1.65 -3.36 20.72
CA TRP A 210 -2.31 -3.60 19.44
C TRP A 210 -3.68 -2.92 19.30
N PRO A 211 -4.60 -3.02 20.29
CA PRO A 211 -5.91 -2.40 20.17
C PRO A 211 -5.82 -0.91 19.86
N LEU A 212 -4.89 -0.21 20.50
CA LEU A 212 -4.68 1.23 20.30
C LEU A 212 -4.05 1.52 18.94
N VAL A 213 -3.05 0.73 18.52
CA VAL A 213 -2.38 0.90 17.22
C VAL A 213 -3.38 0.69 16.08
N TRP A 214 -4.18 -0.38 16.16
CA TRP A 214 -5.20 -0.69 15.16
C TRP A 214 -6.30 0.38 15.13
N ALA A 215 -6.83 0.77 16.30
CA ALA A 215 -7.89 1.79 16.37
C ALA A 215 -7.42 3.14 15.80
N LYS A 216 -6.20 3.57 16.11
CA LYS A 216 -5.61 4.79 15.52
C LYS A 216 -5.48 4.68 14.00
N GLN A 217 -5.10 3.52 13.49
CA GLN A 217 -5.01 3.33 12.04
C GLN A 217 -6.38 3.36 11.39
N ALA A 218 -7.37 2.66 11.95
CA ALA A 218 -8.74 2.67 11.43
C ALA A 218 -9.30 4.10 11.35
N LEU A 219 -9.12 4.90 12.42
CA LEU A 219 -9.55 6.30 12.44
C LEU A 219 -8.87 7.15 11.36
N LYS A 220 -7.56 6.96 11.12
CA LYS A 220 -6.84 7.67 10.04
C LYS A 220 -7.34 7.29 8.66
N GLU A 221 -7.65 6.00 8.45
CA GLU A 221 -8.20 5.53 7.17
C GLU A 221 -9.63 6.02 6.96
N GLU A 222 -10.45 6.05 8.02
CA GLU A 222 -11.78 6.67 8.02
C GLU A 222 -11.70 8.15 7.65
N GLU A 223 -10.81 8.92 8.29
CA GLU A 223 -10.55 10.33 7.99
C GLU A 223 -10.13 10.53 6.52
N ALA A 224 -9.14 9.78 6.02
CA ALA A 224 -8.67 9.90 4.64
C ALA A 224 -9.72 9.50 3.58
N LEU A 225 -10.59 8.52 3.89
CA LEU A 225 -11.74 8.21 3.05
C LEU A 225 -12.74 9.37 3.03
N LEU A 226 -13.01 9.98 4.19
CA LEU A 226 -13.89 11.14 4.28
C LEU A 226 -13.33 12.35 3.51
N GLU A 227 -12.03 12.62 3.62
CA GLU A 227 -11.35 13.64 2.81
C GLU A 227 -11.53 13.35 1.32
N SER A 228 -11.39 12.09 0.89
CA SER A 228 -11.60 11.70 -0.51
C SER A 228 -13.02 12.02 -1.01
N PHE A 229 -14.04 11.99 -0.13
CA PHE A 229 -15.41 12.44 -0.47
C PHE A 229 -15.51 13.96 -0.50
N PHE A 230 -15.12 14.62 0.59
CA PHE A 230 -15.45 16.01 0.87
C PHE A 230 -14.49 17.04 0.28
N SER A 231 -13.37 16.62 -0.31
CA SER A 231 -12.44 17.53 -1.00
C SER A 231 -13.04 18.25 -2.23
N THR A 232 -14.37 18.28 -2.40
CA THR A 232 -15.13 18.94 -3.48
C THR A 232 -15.66 20.33 -3.12
N HIS A 233 -15.01 21.08 -2.22
CA HIS A 233 -15.44 22.43 -1.85
C HIS A 233 -14.33 23.45 -1.98
#